data_AF-A0A250K459-F1
#
_entry.id   AF-A0A250K459-F1
#
_cell.length_a   1.000
_cell.length_b   1.000
_cell.length_c   1.000
_cell.angle_alpha   90.00
_cell.angle_beta   90.00
_cell.angle_gamma   90.00
#
_symmetry.space_group_name_H-M   'P 1'
#
loop_
_entity.id
_entity.type
_entity.pdbx_description
1 polymer ?
#
loop_
_entity_poly.entity_id
_entity_poly.type
_entity_poly.pdbx_seq_one_letter_code
_entity_poly.pdbx_strand_id
1 'polypeptide(L)'
;MSNGRGLLVGTAVVLVGLAAAVVALTREQPLPAPRQGGTLTVASAMSGGTEGYARAVAPRDFNFPEDHGPHPEYRTEWWYWTGNLEAEDGRAFGYQFTLFRNALAPETEGAPRDSAWGARQVYMGHFTVTDVAGGTFHASERFSRVALGLAGATARPFKVWLEDWETASVGASTWPMRLRARSDTVALELLLAPGKPPVLHGERGLSQKSAERGNASYYYSMTRMPSRGTVKVDGRTYTVRGQSWMDREWSTSALGPDQVGWDWFSLQLSDGSELMYYQLRHRDGAPDAFSSGLWVPPEGAGEPVHVGRDAMRLTVLDTWKSPRSGGEYPSRWRMQVDALGLDLTVTPRVADQELPVTVRYWEGTVGLEGTRAGQPVSGRGYVELTGYADTPGPRRRESRTRGTPDVETTQHPR
;
A
#
# COMPACT_ATOMS: atom_id res chain seq x y z
N MET A 1 1.39 -74.22 -30.44
CA MET A 1 2.00 -73.30 -29.45
C MET A 1 2.28 -71.95 -30.12
N SER A 2 1.31 -71.03 -30.21
CA SER A 2 1.60 -69.66 -30.69
C SER A 2 0.65 -68.56 -30.15
N ASN A 3 -0.24 -68.85 -29.19
CA ASN A 3 -1.24 -67.88 -28.73
C ASN A 3 -0.80 -67.03 -27.53
N GLY A 4 0.36 -67.31 -26.91
CA GLY A 4 0.84 -66.57 -25.74
C GLY A 4 1.56 -65.26 -26.07
N ARG A 5 2.23 -65.17 -27.23
CA ARG A 5 3.01 -63.98 -27.62
C ARG A 5 2.13 -62.80 -28.02
N GLY A 6 1.01 -63.05 -28.71
CA GLY A 6 0.08 -61.99 -29.11
C GLY A 6 -0.60 -61.29 -27.93
N LEU A 7 -0.95 -62.06 -26.89
CA LEU A 7 -1.57 -61.52 -25.68
C LEU A 7 -0.58 -60.68 -24.87
N LEU A 8 0.66 -61.16 -24.70
CA LEU A 8 1.73 -60.42 -24.00
C LEU A 8 2.09 -59.10 -24.70
N VAL A 9 2.16 -59.10 -26.03
CA VAL A 9 2.43 -57.88 -26.81
C VAL A 9 1.25 -56.91 -26.74
N GLY A 10 0.02 -57.42 -26.81
CA GLY A 10 -1.19 -56.61 -26.67
C GLY A 10 -1.29 -55.92 -25.30
N THR A 11 -1.03 -56.65 -24.22
CA THR A 11 -1.05 -56.08 -22.86
C THR A 11 0.07 -55.06 -22.65
N ALA A 12 1.27 -55.30 -23.17
CA ALA A 12 2.38 -54.35 -23.08
C ALA A 12 2.07 -53.03 -23.81
N VAL A 13 1.46 -53.08 -25.00
CA VAL A 13 1.09 -51.87 -25.75
C VAL A 13 0.02 -51.06 -25.02
N VAL A 14 -0.97 -51.72 -24.42
CA VAL A 14 -2.02 -51.05 -23.63
C VAL A 14 -1.44 -50.39 -22.38
N LEU A 15 -0.52 -51.07 -21.67
CA LEU A 15 0.13 -50.51 -20.48
C LEU A 15 1.04 -49.33 -20.80
N VAL A 16 1.78 -49.38 -21.91
CA VAL A 16 2.59 -48.24 -22.39
C VAL A 16 1.70 -47.09 -22.83
N GLY A 17 0.58 -47.37 -23.50
CA GLY A 17 -0.41 -46.35 -23.87
C GLY A 17 -1.03 -45.67 -22.66
N LEU A 18 -1.39 -46.44 -21.62
CA LEU A 18 -1.91 -45.91 -20.36
C LEU A 18 -0.86 -45.12 -19.58
N ALA A 19 0.39 -45.59 -19.51
CA ALA A 19 1.48 -44.86 -18.87
C ALA A 19 1.79 -43.55 -19.59
N ALA A 20 1.79 -43.55 -20.93
CA ALA A 20 1.96 -42.34 -21.74
C ALA A 20 0.78 -41.36 -21.57
N ALA A 21 -0.46 -41.88 -21.47
CA ALA A 21 -1.65 -41.08 -21.19
C ALA A 21 -1.61 -40.48 -19.78
N VAL A 22 -1.20 -41.24 -18.76
CA VAL A 22 -1.00 -40.72 -17.40
C VAL A 22 0.08 -39.65 -17.40
N VAL A 23 1.25 -39.87 -18.02
CA VAL A 23 2.30 -38.85 -18.13
C VAL A 23 1.83 -37.62 -18.91
N ALA A 24 0.98 -37.78 -19.94
CA ALA A 24 0.41 -36.65 -20.67
C ALA A 24 -0.64 -35.87 -19.84
N LEU A 25 -1.42 -36.57 -19.01
CA LEU A 25 -2.47 -36.00 -18.16
C LEU A 25 -1.92 -35.44 -16.83
N THR A 26 -0.80 -35.95 -16.33
CA THR A 26 -0.12 -35.51 -15.09
C THR A 26 1.11 -34.66 -15.35
N ARG A 27 1.44 -34.39 -16.63
CA ARG A 27 2.39 -33.33 -16.96
C ARG A 27 1.78 -32.03 -16.49
N GLU A 28 2.28 -31.53 -15.37
CA GLU A 28 2.09 -30.13 -14.98
C GLU A 28 2.52 -29.29 -16.17
N GLN A 29 1.55 -28.77 -16.92
CA GLN A 29 1.85 -27.69 -17.84
C GLN A 29 2.32 -26.55 -16.95
N PRO A 30 3.54 -26.02 -17.16
CA PRO A 30 3.93 -24.80 -16.47
C PRO A 30 2.82 -23.81 -16.74
N LEU A 31 2.18 -23.35 -15.65
CA LEU A 31 1.16 -22.32 -15.74
C LEU A 31 1.73 -21.24 -16.65
N PRO A 32 1.00 -20.80 -17.70
CA PRO A 32 1.47 -19.68 -18.49
C PRO A 32 1.85 -18.58 -17.50
N ALA A 33 3.08 -18.08 -17.61
CA ALA A 33 3.56 -17.01 -16.74
C ALA A 33 2.44 -15.98 -16.64
N PRO A 34 2.05 -15.55 -15.43
CA PRO A 34 0.96 -14.60 -15.27
C PRO A 34 1.23 -13.48 -16.26
N ARG A 35 0.33 -13.29 -17.24
CA ARG A 35 0.34 -12.09 -18.05
C ARG A 35 0.44 -10.97 -17.03
N GLN A 36 1.46 -10.11 -17.13
CA GLN A 36 1.57 -8.95 -16.25
C GLN A 36 0.17 -8.35 -16.17
N GLY A 37 -0.45 -8.46 -15.00
CA GLY A 37 -1.81 -7.98 -14.79
C GLY A 37 -1.85 -6.53 -15.23
N GLY A 38 -2.96 -6.10 -15.84
CA GLY A 38 -3.09 -4.69 -16.17
C GLY A 38 -2.86 -3.86 -14.92
N THR A 39 -1.88 -2.96 -14.95
CA THR A 39 -1.65 -2.00 -13.87
C THR A 39 -2.83 -1.06 -13.81
N LEU A 40 -3.43 -0.89 -12.64
CA LEU A 40 -4.47 0.09 -12.39
C LEU A 40 -3.83 1.40 -11.90
N THR A 41 -4.30 2.53 -12.42
CA THR A 41 -3.92 3.83 -11.85
C THR A 41 -4.62 4.01 -10.51
N VAL A 42 -4.01 4.78 -9.61
CA VAL A 42 -4.61 5.06 -8.29
C VAL A 42 -5.96 5.76 -8.43
N ALA A 43 -6.09 6.67 -9.40
CA ALA A 43 -7.36 7.33 -9.71
C ALA A 43 -8.45 6.34 -10.13
N SER A 44 -8.09 5.33 -10.93
CA SER A 44 -9.05 4.29 -11.35
C SER A 44 -9.46 3.40 -10.18
N ALA A 45 -8.50 3.04 -9.32
CA ALA A 45 -8.75 2.20 -8.14
C ALA A 45 -9.68 2.89 -7.12
N MET A 46 -9.56 4.20 -6.97
CA MET A 46 -10.42 5.00 -6.09
C MET A 46 -11.74 5.43 -6.74
N SER A 47 -11.92 5.19 -8.04
CA SER A 47 -13.11 5.65 -8.76
C SER A 47 -14.37 4.85 -8.44
N GLY A 48 -15.52 5.51 -8.55
CA GLY A 48 -16.82 4.88 -8.68
C GLY A 48 -17.96 5.64 -8.01
N GLY A 49 -19.19 5.15 -8.18
CA GLY A 49 -20.40 5.82 -7.70
C GLY A 49 -20.44 6.00 -6.18
N THR A 50 -21.05 7.11 -5.76
CA THR A 50 -21.25 7.45 -4.34
C THR A 50 -22.65 7.09 -3.83
N GLU A 51 -23.54 6.66 -4.72
CA GLU A 51 -24.93 6.33 -4.39
C GLU A 51 -25.00 5.16 -3.40
N GLY A 52 -25.90 5.27 -2.41
CA GLY A 52 -26.08 4.27 -1.36
C GLY A 52 -24.99 4.25 -0.27
N TYR A 53 -23.89 4.99 -0.41
CA TYR A 53 -22.82 5.07 0.59
C TYR A 53 -22.89 6.35 1.44
N ALA A 54 -22.42 6.26 2.68
CA ALA A 54 -22.20 7.43 3.53
C ALA A 54 -21.09 8.33 2.97
N ARG A 55 -21.17 9.64 3.26
CA ARG A 55 -20.18 10.64 2.84
C ARG A 55 -19.69 11.45 4.05
N ALA A 56 -18.40 11.76 4.08
CA ALA A 56 -17.80 12.61 5.11
C ALA A 56 -18.08 14.08 4.79
N VAL A 57 -19.19 14.62 5.30
CA VAL A 57 -19.69 15.97 4.92
C VAL A 57 -19.55 17.03 6.01
N ALA A 58 -19.27 16.61 7.24
CA ALA A 58 -19.08 17.47 8.40
C ALA A 58 -18.20 16.76 9.45
N PRO A 59 -17.51 17.50 10.32
CA PRO A 59 -16.81 16.93 11.46
C PRO A 59 -17.74 16.08 12.33
N ARG A 60 -17.20 15.05 12.96
CA ARG A 60 -17.93 14.15 13.86
C ARG A 60 -17.11 13.87 15.12
N ASP A 61 -17.78 13.43 16.17
CA ASP A 61 -17.09 12.89 17.34
C ASP A 61 -16.50 11.52 17.02
N PHE A 62 -15.24 11.31 17.42
CA PHE A 62 -14.57 10.01 17.34
C PHE A 62 -14.78 9.24 18.65
N ASN A 63 -15.26 8.01 18.55
CA ASN A 63 -15.56 7.13 19.67
C ASN A 63 -14.57 5.96 19.66
N PHE A 64 -13.69 5.91 20.65
CA PHE A 64 -12.73 4.82 20.80
C PHE A 64 -13.19 3.85 21.90
N PRO A 65 -13.10 2.52 21.67
CA PRO A 65 -12.38 1.84 20.59
C PRO A 65 -13.20 1.56 19.31
N GLU A 66 -14.47 1.97 19.21
CA GLU A 66 -15.35 1.70 18.05
C GLU A 66 -14.70 2.09 16.72
N ASP A 67 -14.11 3.28 16.65
CA ASP A 67 -13.50 3.85 15.44
C ASP A 67 -12.13 3.26 15.11
N HIS A 68 -11.64 2.29 15.88
CA HIS A 68 -10.59 1.39 15.42
C HIS A 68 -11.14 0.31 14.47
N GLY A 69 -12.41 -0.10 14.66
CA GLY A 69 -13.08 -1.12 13.85
C GLY A 69 -13.52 -0.63 12.46
N PRO A 70 -14.31 -1.43 11.73
CA PRO A 70 -14.76 -1.09 10.37
C PRO A 70 -15.95 -0.12 10.35
N HIS A 71 -16.02 0.69 9.30
CA HIS A 71 -17.14 1.58 8.96
C HIS A 71 -17.77 1.17 7.59
N PRO A 72 -18.55 0.08 7.53
CA PRO A 72 -19.04 -0.54 6.29
C PRO A 72 -20.00 0.33 5.46
N GLU A 73 -20.54 1.40 6.05
CA GLU A 73 -21.37 2.40 5.38
C GLU A 73 -20.59 3.27 4.38
N TYR A 74 -19.25 3.33 4.50
CA TYR A 74 -18.37 4.03 3.56
C TYR A 74 -17.86 3.07 2.47
N ARG A 75 -17.57 3.62 1.29
CA ARG A 75 -17.09 2.81 0.17
C ARG A 75 -15.70 2.24 0.41
N THR A 76 -14.79 3.06 0.94
CA THR A 76 -13.37 2.72 1.08
C THR A 76 -12.86 3.01 2.47
N GLU A 77 -11.94 2.19 2.94
CA GLU A 77 -11.37 2.30 4.26
C GLU A 77 -10.04 1.57 4.35
N TRP A 78 -9.10 2.07 5.18
CA TRP A 78 -7.84 1.37 5.42
C TRP A 78 -7.32 1.48 6.84
N TRP A 79 -6.54 0.45 7.19
CA TRP A 79 -5.62 0.41 8.32
C TRP A 79 -4.22 0.33 7.76
N TYR A 80 -3.40 1.34 8.02
CA TYR A 80 -2.07 1.49 7.43
C TYR A 80 -1.02 1.64 8.51
N TRP A 81 -0.13 0.67 8.65
CA TRP A 81 1.02 0.73 9.54
C TRP A 81 2.29 0.93 8.75
N THR A 82 3.10 1.88 9.19
CA THR A 82 4.50 2.02 8.78
C THR A 82 5.39 1.97 10.01
N GLY A 83 6.63 1.54 9.87
CA GLY A 83 7.54 1.54 11.00
C GLY A 83 8.99 1.41 10.65
N ASN A 84 9.81 1.93 11.57
CA ASN A 84 11.25 1.91 11.50
C ASN A 84 11.77 1.10 12.70
N LEU A 85 12.45 0.00 12.40
CA LEU A 85 12.89 -1.00 13.36
C LEU A 85 14.41 -1.14 13.31
N GLU A 86 14.98 -1.60 14.42
CA GLU A 86 16.41 -1.81 14.56
C GLU A 86 16.65 -3.09 15.37
N ALA A 87 17.56 -3.93 14.88
CA ALA A 87 18.03 -5.12 15.58
C ALA A 87 19.16 -4.79 16.57
N GLU A 88 19.47 -5.73 17.46
CA GLU A 88 20.54 -5.55 18.46
C GLU A 88 21.93 -5.35 17.84
N ASP A 89 22.15 -5.84 16.62
CA ASP A 89 23.39 -5.64 15.85
C ASP A 89 23.43 -4.31 15.09
N GLY A 90 22.42 -3.44 15.27
CA GLY A 90 22.29 -2.15 14.59
C GLY A 90 21.69 -2.24 13.18
N ARG A 91 21.31 -3.44 12.71
CA ARG A 91 20.66 -3.59 11.39
C ARG A 91 19.29 -2.92 11.41
N ALA A 92 19.09 -1.99 10.48
CA ALA A 92 17.85 -1.22 10.37
C ALA A 92 16.88 -1.84 9.35
N PHE A 93 15.60 -1.84 9.69
CA PHE A 93 14.53 -2.28 8.81
C PHE A 93 13.43 -1.22 8.72
N GLY A 94 12.88 -1.03 7.53
CA GLY A 94 11.57 -0.41 7.34
C GLY A 94 10.52 -1.49 7.16
N TYR A 95 9.28 -1.23 7.57
CA TYR A 95 8.14 -2.04 7.11
C TYR A 95 6.91 -1.19 6.84
N GLN A 96 6.06 -1.68 5.95
CA GLN A 96 4.69 -1.21 5.77
C GLN A 96 3.74 -2.41 5.76
N PHE A 97 2.58 -2.24 6.38
CA PHE A 97 1.48 -3.21 6.37
C PHE A 97 0.16 -2.44 6.23
N THR A 98 -0.54 -2.65 5.13
CA THR A 98 -1.81 -1.97 4.85
C THR A 98 -2.89 -2.98 4.51
N LEU A 99 -4.07 -2.82 5.11
CA LEU A 99 -5.28 -3.53 4.70
C LEU A 99 -6.33 -2.50 4.28
N PHE A 100 -6.75 -2.58 3.02
CA PHE A 100 -7.82 -1.77 2.43
C PHE A 100 -9.10 -2.60 2.36
N ARG A 101 -10.23 -2.04 2.78
CA ARG A 101 -11.56 -2.54 2.47
C ARG A 101 -12.17 -1.69 1.36
N ASN A 102 -12.67 -2.35 0.32
CA ASN A 102 -13.46 -1.73 -0.74
C ASN A 102 -14.83 -2.39 -0.82
N ALA A 103 -15.89 -1.57 -0.83
CA ALA A 103 -17.24 -2.02 -1.07
C ALA A 103 -17.49 -2.20 -2.58
N LEU A 104 -18.02 -3.37 -2.95
CA LEU A 104 -18.47 -3.70 -4.30
C LEU A 104 -19.91 -3.22 -4.54
N ALA A 105 -20.71 -3.12 -3.48
CA ALA A 105 -22.06 -2.57 -3.46
C ALA A 105 -22.38 -2.09 -2.04
N PRO A 106 -23.27 -1.10 -1.86
CA PRO A 106 -23.77 -0.71 -0.54
C PRO A 106 -24.36 -1.90 0.22
N GLU A 107 -24.25 -1.88 1.55
CA GLU A 107 -24.82 -2.93 2.42
C GLU A 107 -26.34 -2.95 2.37
N THR A 108 -26.98 -1.83 2.03
CA THR A 108 -28.44 -1.67 1.97
C THR A 108 -29.06 -2.12 0.64
N GLU A 109 -28.27 -2.38 -0.40
CA GLU A 109 -28.79 -2.66 -1.74
C GLU A 109 -29.03 -4.14 -2.01
N GLY A 110 -30.22 -4.56 -2.44
CA GLY A 110 -30.46 -5.87 -3.07
C GLY A 110 -30.71 -7.05 -2.13
N ALA A 111 -31.17 -8.18 -2.70
CA ALA A 111 -31.52 -9.38 -1.94
C ALA A 111 -30.31 -10.00 -1.21
N PRO A 112 -30.54 -10.73 -0.10
CA PRO A 112 -29.52 -11.59 0.49
C PRO A 112 -28.87 -12.46 -0.59
N ARG A 113 -27.56 -12.64 -0.52
CA ARG A 113 -26.86 -13.54 -1.46
C ARG A 113 -26.98 -14.97 -0.94
N ASP A 114 -27.57 -15.85 -1.74
CA ASP A 114 -27.82 -17.25 -1.35
C ASP A 114 -26.53 -18.07 -1.18
N SER A 115 -25.44 -17.66 -1.85
CA SER A 115 -24.15 -18.34 -1.77
C SER A 115 -23.32 -17.84 -0.59
N ALA A 116 -22.73 -18.76 0.18
CA ALA A 116 -21.75 -18.45 1.22
C ALA A 116 -20.48 -17.73 0.69
N TRP A 117 -20.25 -17.75 -0.63
CA TRP A 117 -19.18 -17.03 -1.31
C TRP A 117 -19.57 -15.62 -1.79
N GLY A 118 -20.85 -15.26 -1.67
CA GLY A 118 -21.37 -13.95 -2.02
C GLY A 118 -20.84 -12.89 -1.07
N ALA A 119 -20.08 -11.93 -1.60
CA ALA A 119 -19.53 -10.82 -0.81
C ALA A 119 -19.83 -9.47 -1.45
N ARG A 120 -20.08 -8.47 -0.60
CA ARG A 120 -20.20 -7.05 -0.97
C ARG A 120 -18.96 -6.24 -0.62
N GLN A 121 -18.00 -6.87 0.04
CA GLN A 121 -16.76 -6.25 0.49
C GLN A 121 -15.59 -7.12 0.04
N VAL A 122 -14.55 -6.47 -0.47
CA VAL A 122 -13.27 -7.07 -0.79
C VAL A 122 -12.18 -6.38 0.02
N TYR A 123 -11.22 -7.16 0.48
CA TYR A 123 -10.01 -6.67 1.12
C TYR A 123 -8.84 -6.81 0.17
N MET A 124 -8.02 -5.77 0.11
CA MET A 124 -6.70 -5.77 -0.52
C MET A 124 -5.67 -5.54 0.58
N GLY A 125 -4.57 -6.27 0.57
CA GLY A 125 -3.50 -6.11 1.55
C GLY A 125 -2.14 -5.97 0.89
N HIS A 126 -1.32 -5.10 1.44
CA HIS A 126 0.08 -4.95 1.08
C HIS A 126 0.95 -5.15 2.31
N PHE A 127 2.04 -5.90 2.14
CA PHE A 127 3.04 -6.12 3.17
C PHE A 127 4.43 -5.95 2.58
N THR A 128 5.24 -5.09 3.20
CA THR A 128 6.60 -4.82 2.77
C THR A 128 7.59 -4.83 3.92
N VAL A 129 8.84 -5.18 3.59
CA VAL A 129 10.00 -5.06 4.48
C VAL A 129 11.17 -4.53 3.67
N THR A 130 11.76 -3.43 4.13
CA THR A 130 13.01 -2.87 3.61
C THR A 130 14.15 -3.28 4.53
N ASP A 131 15.10 -4.06 4.04
CA ASP A 131 16.37 -4.33 4.73
C ASP A 131 17.40 -3.28 4.29
N VAL A 132 17.63 -2.29 5.15
CA VAL A 132 18.45 -1.11 4.81
C VAL A 132 19.91 -1.50 4.57
N ALA A 133 20.45 -2.42 5.38
CA ALA A 133 21.83 -2.87 5.22
C ALA A 133 22.00 -3.77 3.99
N GLY A 134 20.96 -4.54 3.65
CA GLY A 134 20.93 -5.35 2.43
C GLY A 134 20.68 -4.55 1.15
N GLY A 135 20.12 -3.34 1.27
CA GLY A 135 19.68 -2.55 0.12
C GLY A 135 18.51 -3.19 -0.62
N THR A 136 17.71 -4.01 0.06
CA THR A 136 16.65 -4.82 -0.54
C THR A 136 15.28 -4.44 -0.03
N PHE A 137 14.30 -4.52 -0.94
CA PHE A 137 12.89 -4.22 -0.68
C PHE A 137 12.05 -5.43 -1.05
N HIS A 138 11.33 -5.97 -0.07
CA HIS A 138 10.40 -7.08 -0.27
C HIS A 138 8.98 -6.55 -0.24
N ALA A 139 8.15 -6.97 -1.18
CA ALA A 139 6.76 -6.56 -1.28
C ALA A 139 5.86 -7.77 -1.58
N SER A 140 4.64 -7.74 -1.06
CA SER A 140 3.62 -8.75 -1.31
C SER A 140 2.23 -8.13 -1.33
N GLU A 141 1.37 -8.63 -2.20
CA GLU A 141 -0.02 -8.21 -2.35
C GLU A 141 -0.95 -9.41 -2.20
N ARG A 142 -2.11 -9.19 -1.57
CA ARG A 142 -3.18 -10.18 -1.47
C ARG A 142 -4.54 -9.54 -1.66
N PHE A 143 -5.48 -10.34 -2.17
CA PHE A 143 -6.89 -9.97 -2.25
C PHE A 143 -7.73 -11.10 -1.69
N SER A 144 -8.74 -10.76 -0.90
CA SER A 144 -9.74 -11.73 -0.49
C SER A 144 -11.09 -11.09 -0.25
N ARG A 145 -12.12 -11.92 -0.29
CA ARG A 145 -13.48 -11.49 0.05
C ARG A 145 -13.67 -11.60 1.56
N VAL A 146 -14.62 -10.84 2.10
CA VAL A 146 -15.06 -11.04 3.51
C VAL A 146 -15.73 -12.42 3.75
N ALA A 147 -16.07 -13.12 2.67
CA ALA A 147 -16.74 -14.41 2.71
C ALA A 147 -15.94 -15.48 3.47
N LEU A 148 -16.66 -16.37 4.18
CA LEU A 148 -16.11 -17.52 4.89
C LEU A 148 -14.99 -17.18 5.91
N GLY A 149 -14.97 -15.95 6.42
CA GLY A 149 -13.97 -15.51 7.39
C GLY A 149 -12.57 -15.29 6.79
N LEU A 150 -12.43 -15.24 5.47
CA LEU A 150 -11.15 -15.04 4.81
C LEU A 150 -10.58 -13.64 5.03
N ALA A 151 -11.42 -12.64 5.24
CA ALA A 151 -11.00 -11.29 5.59
C ALA A 151 -12.06 -10.61 6.46
N GLY A 152 -11.69 -9.56 7.18
CA GLY A 152 -12.64 -8.77 7.96
C GLY A 152 -11.99 -7.86 8.98
N ALA A 153 -12.84 -7.20 9.77
CA ALA A 153 -12.42 -6.42 10.92
C ALA A 153 -13.48 -6.43 12.03
N THR A 154 -13.03 -6.26 13.28
CA THR A 154 -13.86 -6.11 14.48
C THR A 154 -13.28 -5.02 15.38
N ALA A 155 -14.14 -4.25 16.05
CA ALA A 155 -13.71 -3.22 17.01
C ALA A 155 -13.39 -3.79 18.41
N ARG A 156 -14.17 -4.79 18.86
CA ARG A 156 -14.08 -5.37 20.20
C ARG A 156 -14.25 -6.90 20.17
N PRO A 157 -13.19 -7.69 20.46
CA PRO A 157 -11.79 -7.27 20.49
C PRO A 157 -11.36 -6.67 19.14
N PHE A 158 -10.35 -5.79 19.16
CA PHE A 158 -9.83 -5.24 17.92
C PHE A 158 -9.17 -6.35 17.10
N LYS A 159 -9.60 -6.50 15.85
CA LYS A 159 -8.94 -7.35 14.87
C LYS A 159 -9.17 -6.80 13.47
N VAL A 160 -8.15 -6.80 12.63
CA VAL A 160 -8.30 -6.67 11.17
C VAL A 160 -7.43 -7.75 10.53
N TRP A 161 -7.97 -8.47 9.56
CA TRP A 161 -7.26 -9.60 8.95
C TRP A 161 -7.58 -9.80 7.48
N LEU A 162 -6.61 -10.41 6.80
CA LEU A 162 -6.65 -10.91 5.45
C LEU A 162 -5.91 -12.25 5.42
N GLU A 163 -6.68 -13.34 5.46
CA GLU A 163 -6.19 -14.70 5.61
C GLU A 163 -5.35 -14.84 6.88
N ASP A 164 -4.05 -15.15 6.76
CA ASP A 164 -3.13 -15.26 7.89
C ASP A 164 -2.36 -13.96 8.19
N TRP A 165 -2.62 -12.87 7.46
CA TRP A 165 -2.15 -11.53 7.81
C TRP A 165 -3.14 -10.87 8.75
N GLU A 166 -2.69 -10.35 9.88
CA GLU A 166 -3.56 -9.74 10.87
C GLU A 166 -2.88 -8.70 11.75
N THR A 167 -3.67 -7.75 12.23
CA THR A 167 -3.38 -6.99 13.45
C THR A 167 -4.50 -7.23 14.44
N ALA A 168 -4.20 -7.72 15.64
CA ALA A 168 -5.20 -8.10 16.65
C ALA A 168 -4.80 -7.65 18.06
N SER A 169 -5.76 -7.27 18.89
CA SER A 169 -5.52 -6.95 20.30
C SER A 169 -4.99 -8.15 21.08
N VAL A 170 -4.05 -7.90 22.00
CA VAL A 170 -3.55 -8.89 22.95
C VAL A 170 -4.24 -8.68 24.29
N GLY A 171 -5.30 -9.45 24.55
CA GLY A 171 -6.11 -9.35 25.75
C GLY A 171 -7.47 -8.70 25.49
N ALA A 172 -8.10 -8.16 26.54
CA ALA A 172 -9.46 -7.59 26.47
C ALA A 172 -9.50 -6.14 25.97
N SER A 173 -8.41 -5.38 26.12
CA SER A 173 -8.27 -4.01 25.62
C SER A 173 -7.73 -4.00 24.19
N THR A 174 -7.99 -2.93 23.44
CA THR A 174 -7.41 -2.69 22.10
C THR A 174 -5.88 -2.87 22.07
N TRP A 175 -5.22 -2.42 23.14
CA TRP A 175 -3.77 -2.38 23.24
C TRP A 175 -3.23 -3.39 24.26
N PRO A 176 -2.00 -3.91 24.08
CA PRO A 176 -1.18 -3.76 22.87
C PRO A 176 -1.75 -4.59 21.71
N MET A 177 -1.41 -4.22 20.47
CA MET A 177 -1.79 -4.97 19.28
C MET A 177 -0.64 -5.87 18.83
N ARG A 178 -0.94 -7.08 18.36
CA ARG A 178 0.01 -7.94 17.66
C ARG A 178 -0.24 -7.86 16.17
N LEU A 179 0.77 -7.44 15.42
CA LEU A 179 0.78 -7.43 13.96
C LEU A 179 1.58 -8.64 13.46
N ARG A 180 0.99 -9.41 12.54
CA ARG A 180 1.60 -10.57 11.88
C ARG A 180 1.38 -10.50 10.38
N ALA A 181 2.46 -10.60 9.62
CA ALA A 181 2.41 -10.74 8.17
C ALA A 181 3.59 -11.58 7.68
N ARG A 182 3.39 -12.34 6.60
CA ARG A 182 4.44 -13.16 6.00
C ARG A 182 4.28 -13.30 4.49
N SER A 183 5.40 -13.42 3.80
CA SER A 183 5.52 -13.90 2.43
C SER A 183 6.51 -15.06 2.38
N ASP A 184 6.85 -15.51 1.18
CA ASP A 184 7.84 -16.57 0.99
C ASP A 184 9.26 -16.14 1.42
N THR A 185 9.56 -14.84 1.30
CA THR A 185 10.92 -14.30 1.55
C THR A 185 11.06 -13.62 2.91
N VAL A 186 9.97 -13.03 3.43
CA VAL A 186 10.01 -12.24 4.66
C VAL A 186 8.85 -12.54 5.61
N ALA A 187 9.07 -12.34 6.91
CA ALA A 187 8.00 -12.39 7.90
C ALA A 187 8.20 -11.34 8.99
N LEU A 188 7.10 -10.85 9.55
CA LEU A 188 7.07 -9.84 10.58
C LEU A 188 6.09 -10.27 11.68
N GLU A 189 6.54 -10.26 12.93
CA GLU A 189 5.67 -10.33 14.10
C GLU A 189 6.06 -9.25 15.09
N LEU A 190 5.18 -8.27 15.31
CA LEU A 190 5.42 -7.16 16.23
C LEU A 190 4.32 -7.06 17.27
N LEU A 191 4.72 -6.68 18.48
CA LEU A 191 3.84 -6.17 19.51
C LEU A 191 3.94 -4.65 19.54
N LEU A 192 2.83 -3.99 19.23
CA LEU A 192 2.69 -2.54 19.12
C LEU A 192 2.00 -2.02 20.39
N ALA A 193 2.73 -1.24 21.18
CA ALA A 193 2.19 -0.52 22.32
C ALA A 193 1.41 0.74 21.84
N PRO A 194 0.46 1.27 22.64
CA PRO A 194 -0.35 2.41 22.20
C PRO A 194 0.49 3.67 21.98
N GLY A 195 1.48 3.90 22.85
CA GLY A 195 2.28 5.13 22.86
C GLY A 195 1.40 6.37 23.05
N LYS A 196 1.48 7.34 22.13
CA LYS A 196 0.73 8.61 22.21
C LYS A 196 -0.77 8.42 21.93
N PRO A 197 -1.66 9.30 22.45
CA PRO A 197 -3.08 9.32 22.09
C PRO A 197 -3.31 9.49 20.58
N PRO A 198 -4.51 9.12 20.07
CA PRO A 198 -4.89 9.38 18.69
C PRO A 198 -4.82 10.86 18.34
N VAL A 199 -4.36 11.16 17.12
CA VAL A 199 -4.29 12.50 16.56
C VAL A 199 -5.28 12.61 15.42
N LEU A 200 -6.27 13.49 15.53
CA LEU A 200 -7.29 13.71 14.50
C LEU A 200 -6.78 14.69 13.43
N HIS A 201 -6.92 14.33 12.16
CA HIS A 201 -6.45 15.15 11.02
C HIS A 201 -7.51 16.08 10.48
N GLY A 202 -7.10 17.09 9.71
CA GLY A 202 -8.02 18.06 9.12
C GLY A 202 -8.84 18.80 10.18
N GLU A 203 -10.11 19.07 9.89
CA GLU A 203 -11.01 19.72 10.85
C GLU A 203 -11.63 18.67 11.79
N ARG A 204 -11.01 18.45 12.96
CA ARG A 204 -11.47 17.49 13.98
C ARG A 204 -11.74 16.09 13.39
N GLY A 205 -10.84 15.62 12.54
CA GLY A 205 -10.90 14.32 11.88
C GLY A 205 -11.50 14.37 10.47
N LEU A 206 -12.13 15.46 10.04
CA LEU A 206 -12.60 15.63 8.66
C LEU A 206 -11.46 16.17 7.76
N SER A 207 -10.89 15.33 6.90
CA SER A 207 -9.84 15.67 5.95
C SER A 207 -10.41 15.82 4.54
N GLN A 208 -10.62 17.07 4.10
CA GLN A 208 -11.10 17.41 2.76
C GLN A 208 -10.00 17.16 1.71
N LYS A 209 -10.35 16.51 0.59
CA LYS A 209 -9.40 16.13 -0.48
C LYS A 209 -9.62 16.85 -1.81
N SER A 210 -10.75 17.55 -1.98
CA SER A 210 -11.02 18.40 -3.15
C SER A 210 -12.10 19.45 -2.83
N ALA A 211 -12.49 20.28 -3.81
CA ALA A 211 -13.57 21.25 -3.64
C ALA A 211 -14.97 20.63 -3.52
N GLU A 212 -15.16 19.40 -3.98
CA GLU A 212 -16.47 18.76 -3.92
C GLU A 212 -16.86 18.42 -2.48
N ARG A 213 -18.02 18.91 -2.03
CA ARG A 213 -18.55 18.60 -0.71
C ARG A 213 -18.73 17.09 -0.54
N GLY A 214 -18.16 16.53 0.52
CA GLY A 214 -18.21 15.11 0.78
C GLY A 214 -17.11 14.31 0.09
N ASN A 215 -16.25 14.93 -0.72
CA ASN A 215 -15.00 14.34 -1.18
C ASN A 215 -13.90 14.57 -0.14
N ALA A 216 -14.10 13.92 1.00
CA ALA A 216 -13.31 14.02 2.22
C ALA A 216 -13.28 12.65 2.90
N SER A 217 -12.40 12.52 3.88
CA SER A 217 -12.28 11.33 4.70
C SER A 217 -12.36 11.66 6.18
N TYR A 218 -12.79 10.70 6.98
CA TYR A 218 -12.53 10.73 8.41
C TYR A 218 -11.19 10.07 8.67
N TYR A 219 -10.30 10.75 9.41
CA TYR A 219 -8.89 10.39 9.45
C TYR A 219 -8.22 10.72 10.78
N TYR A 220 -7.55 9.73 11.36
CA TYR A 220 -6.66 9.92 12.52
C TYR A 220 -5.41 9.04 12.41
N SER A 221 -4.41 9.35 13.24
CA SER A 221 -3.22 8.51 13.42
C SER A 221 -2.92 8.16 14.88
N MET A 222 -2.28 7.02 15.07
CA MET A 222 -1.42 6.75 16.23
C MET A 222 0.03 7.06 15.82
N THR A 223 0.55 8.22 16.23
CA THR A 223 1.77 8.78 15.62
C THR A 223 3.07 8.21 16.18
N ARG A 224 3.06 7.56 17.35
CA ARG A 224 4.23 6.90 17.95
C ARG A 224 3.82 5.66 18.71
N MET A 225 4.06 4.49 18.11
CA MET A 225 3.74 3.20 18.70
C MET A 225 5.03 2.41 19.00
N PRO A 226 5.46 2.30 20.28
CA PRO A 226 6.62 1.51 20.65
C PRO A 226 6.44 0.06 20.20
N SER A 227 7.39 -0.41 19.38
CA SER A 227 7.28 -1.68 18.67
C SER A 227 8.42 -2.60 19.07
N ARG A 228 8.10 -3.87 19.32
CA ARG A 228 9.10 -4.93 19.58
C ARG A 228 8.65 -6.25 19.00
N GLY A 229 9.59 -7.07 18.55
CA GLY A 229 9.25 -8.39 18.02
C GLY A 229 10.35 -8.93 17.14
N THR A 230 9.96 -9.54 16.02
CA THR A 230 10.89 -10.17 15.09
C THR A 230 10.63 -9.79 13.65
N VAL A 231 11.72 -9.69 12.89
CA VAL A 231 11.74 -9.59 11.43
C VAL A 231 12.52 -10.78 10.92
N LYS A 232 11.99 -11.50 9.94
CA LYS A 232 12.70 -12.56 9.22
C LYS A 232 12.93 -12.11 7.78
N VAL A 233 14.19 -12.14 7.34
CA VAL A 233 14.61 -11.87 5.95
C VAL A 233 15.62 -12.95 5.55
N ASP A 234 15.45 -13.51 4.35
CA ASP A 234 16.37 -14.50 3.77
C ASP A 234 16.71 -15.67 4.71
N GLY A 235 15.71 -16.16 5.43
CA GLY A 235 15.84 -17.28 6.37
C GLY A 235 16.42 -16.91 7.75
N ARG A 236 16.92 -15.69 7.95
CA ARG A 236 17.47 -15.20 9.22
C ARG A 236 16.43 -14.40 9.99
N THR A 237 16.34 -14.64 11.29
CA THR A 237 15.41 -13.90 12.19
C THR A 237 16.20 -12.93 13.04
N TYR A 238 15.71 -11.69 13.10
CA TYR A 238 16.25 -10.59 13.89
C TYR A 238 15.24 -10.21 14.96
N THR A 239 15.68 -10.15 16.22
CA THR A 239 14.92 -9.50 17.29
C THR A 239 15.06 -8.00 17.12
N VAL A 240 13.94 -7.28 17.07
CA VAL A 240 13.93 -5.86 16.74
C VAL A 240 13.12 -5.03 17.73
N ARG A 241 13.47 -3.74 17.80
CA ARG A 241 12.73 -2.69 18.50
C ARG A 241 12.63 -1.46 17.61
N GLY A 242 11.64 -0.62 17.83
CA GLY A 242 11.50 0.61 17.07
C GLY A 242 10.21 1.35 17.35
N GLN A 243 9.82 2.17 16.38
CA GLN A 243 8.58 2.94 16.42
C GLN A 243 7.77 2.68 15.16
N SER A 244 6.47 2.54 15.37
CA SER A 244 5.49 2.46 14.28
C SER A 244 4.57 3.66 14.31
N TRP A 245 3.95 3.90 13.17
CA TRP A 245 2.90 4.86 12.93
C TRP A 245 1.70 4.08 12.40
N MET A 246 0.50 4.42 12.84
CA MET A 246 -0.73 3.86 12.27
C MET A 246 -1.61 4.99 11.78
N ASP A 247 -2.06 4.87 10.54
CA ASP A 247 -3.12 5.66 9.96
C ASP A 247 -4.41 4.86 9.86
N ARG A 248 -5.49 5.59 10.12
CA ARG A 248 -6.83 5.07 9.99
C ARG A 248 -7.72 6.07 9.28
N GLU A 249 -8.16 5.71 8.08
CA GLU A 249 -8.95 6.59 7.25
C GLU A 249 -10.10 5.84 6.55
N TRP A 250 -11.25 6.49 6.44
CA TRP A 250 -12.41 5.98 5.71
C TRP A 250 -13.22 7.06 5.05
N SER A 251 -13.80 6.72 3.91
CA SER A 251 -14.45 7.69 3.04
C SER A 251 -15.29 7.05 1.94
N THR A 252 -16.05 7.91 1.27
CA THR A 252 -16.54 7.69 -0.09
C THR A 252 -15.98 8.85 -0.92
N SER A 253 -14.64 8.86 -1.04
CA SER A 253 -13.87 9.90 -1.71
C SER A 253 -13.07 9.32 -2.88
N ALA A 254 -12.70 10.20 -3.80
CA ALA A 254 -11.83 9.90 -4.94
C ALA A 254 -10.85 11.06 -5.14
N LEU A 255 -9.83 10.84 -5.96
CA LEU A 255 -9.01 11.95 -6.44
C LEU A 255 -9.88 12.95 -7.21
N GLY A 256 -9.62 14.24 -7.00
CA GLY A 256 -10.24 15.31 -7.76
C GLY A 256 -9.89 15.22 -9.25
N PRO A 257 -10.67 15.87 -10.14
CA PRO A 257 -10.51 15.73 -11.60
C PRO A 257 -9.10 16.01 -12.14
N ASP A 258 -8.41 16.98 -11.54
CA ASP A 258 -7.06 17.39 -11.95
C ASP A 258 -5.94 16.70 -11.16
N GLN A 259 -6.29 15.88 -10.17
CA GLN A 259 -5.34 15.20 -9.29
C GLN A 259 -4.90 13.87 -9.89
N VAL A 260 -3.60 13.63 -9.94
CA VAL A 260 -3.00 12.42 -10.54
C VAL A 260 -2.41 11.45 -9.52
N GLY A 261 -2.30 11.87 -8.27
CA GLY A 261 -1.74 11.08 -7.17
C GLY A 261 -1.40 11.97 -5.98
N TRP A 262 -0.70 11.40 -5.01
CA TRP A 262 -0.25 12.11 -3.83
C TRP A 262 1.17 11.72 -3.39
N ASP A 263 1.81 12.65 -2.68
CA ASP A 263 2.99 12.39 -1.86
C ASP A 263 2.53 12.46 -0.41
N TRP A 264 2.69 11.40 0.38
CA TRP A 264 2.34 11.39 1.80
C TRP A 264 3.58 11.13 2.64
N PHE A 265 3.69 11.82 3.77
CA PHE A 265 4.83 11.80 4.67
C PHE A 265 4.33 11.58 6.10
N SER A 266 4.92 10.61 6.81
CA SER A 266 4.84 10.50 8.28
C SER A 266 6.22 10.55 8.88
N LEU A 267 6.49 11.59 9.67
CA LEU A 267 7.82 11.92 10.15
C LEU A 267 7.84 11.96 11.68
N GLN A 268 8.74 11.20 12.29
CA GLN A 268 8.95 11.17 13.74
C GLN A 268 10.34 11.76 14.05
N LEU A 269 10.37 12.94 14.68
CA LEU A 269 11.60 13.67 14.96
C LEU A 269 12.20 13.30 16.32
N SER A 270 13.49 13.57 16.49
CA SER A 270 14.28 13.24 17.68
C SER A 270 13.93 14.08 18.90
N ASP A 271 13.32 15.25 18.70
CA ASP A 271 12.82 16.11 19.80
C ASP A 271 11.45 15.67 20.33
N GLY A 272 10.89 14.57 19.81
CA GLY A 272 9.60 14.02 20.20
C GLY A 272 8.42 14.56 19.41
N SER A 273 8.62 15.54 18.54
CA SER A 273 7.58 16.04 17.63
C SER A 273 7.37 15.14 16.42
N GLU A 274 6.27 15.35 15.71
CA GLU A 274 5.91 14.61 14.51
C GLU A 274 5.28 15.52 13.45
N LEU A 275 5.41 15.11 12.19
CA LEU A 275 4.74 15.77 11.06
C LEU A 275 4.08 14.71 10.19
N MET A 276 2.77 14.81 10.00
CA MET A 276 2.09 14.20 8.87
C MET A 276 1.84 15.28 7.82
N TYR A 277 2.18 15.04 6.56
CA TYR A 277 1.83 15.95 5.47
C TYR A 277 1.52 15.14 4.22
N TYR A 278 0.48 15.52 3.51
CA TYR A 278 0.23 15.02 2.16
C TYR A 278 0.11 16.16 1.16
N GLN A 279 0.69 15.94 -0.01
CA GLN A 279 0.57 16.79 -1.18
C GLN A 279 -0.24 16.04 -2.24
N LEU A 280 -1.47 16.51 -2.51
CA LEU A 280 -2.21 16.07 -3.68
C LEU A 280 -1.62 16.80 -4.89
N ARG A 281 -1.38 16.07 -5.98
CA ARG A 281 -0.63 16.62 -7.12
C ARG A 281 -1.49 16.73 -8.35
N HIS A 282 -1.36 17.87 -9.02
CA HIS A 282 -1.87 18.06 -10.37
C HIS A 282 -0.97 17.38 -11.40
N ARG A 283 -1.47 17.23 -12.62
CA ARG A 283 -0.74 16.58 -13.71
C ARG A 283 0.57 17.29 -14.09
N ASP A 284 0.65 18.59 -13.89
CA ASP A 284 1.85 19.40 -14.11
C ASP A 284 2.85 19.34 -12.93
N GLY A 285 2.52 18.59 -11.87
CA GLY A 285 3.31 18.46 -10.66
C GLY A 285 3.03 19.53 -9.61
N ALA A 286 2.15 20.50 -9.88
CA ALA A 286 1.80 21.53 -8.90
C ALA A 286 1.01 20.92 -7.71
N PRO A 287 1.21 21.44 -6.48
CA PRO A 287 0.41 21.03 -5.33
C PRO A 287 -1.00 21.61 -5.39
N ASP A 288 -1.98 20.74 -5.21
CA ASP A 288 -3.39 21.09 -5.06
C ASP A 288 -3.64 21.84 -3.74
N ALA A 289 -4.61 22.76 -3.74
CA ALA A 289 -4.98 23.57 -2.57
C ALA A 289 -5.47 22.73 -1.36
N PHE A 290 -5.96 21.51 -1.60
CA PHE A 290 -6.40 20.57 -0.55
C PHE A 290 -5.27 19.71 0.03
N SER A 291 -4.01 19.98 -0.36
CA SER A 291 -2.82 19.46 0.33
C SER A 291 -2.79 19.97 1.77
N SER A 292 -2.47 19.09 2.70
CA SER A 292 -2.66 19.36 4.12
C SER A 292 -1.76 18.48 4.97
N GLY A 293 -1.50 18.92 6.19
CA GLY A 293 -0.77 18.18 7.19
C GLY A 293 -1.07 18.67 8.58
N LEU A 294 -0.44 18.02 9.54
CA LEU A 294 -0.58 18.30 10.95
C LEU A 294 0.76 18.12 11.62
N TRP A 295 1.22 19.19 12.26
CA TRP A 295 2.35 19.17 13.16
C TRP A 295 1.88 18.76 14.54
N VAL A 296 2.50 17.75 15.12
CA VAL A 296 2.20 17.28 16.47
C VAL A 296 3.40 17.63 17.35
N PRO A 297 3.23 18.50 18.37
CA PRO A 297 4.32 18.82 19.27
C PRO A 297 4.70 17.60 20.15
N PRO A 298 5.85 17.67 20.84
CA PRO A 298 6.17 16.69 21.87
C PRO A 298 5.02 16.56 22.88
N GLU A 299 4.84 15.37 23.43
CA GLU A 299 3.73 15.11 24.35
C GLU A 299 3.75 16.09 25.54
N GLY A 300 2.61 16.72 25.82
CA GLY A 300 2.48 17.75 26.86
C GLY A 300 2.98 19.16 26.47
N ALA A 301 3.52 19.36 25.26
CA ALA A 301 4.05 20.66 24.83
C ALA A 301 3.04 21.56 24.08
N GLY A 302 1.80 21.10 23.89
CA GLY A 302 0.72 21.87 23.28
C GLY A 302 -0.20 21.04 22.39
N GLU A 303 -1.12 21.72 21.71
CA GLU A 303 -2.04 21.12 20.74
C GLU A 303 -1.39 20.93 19.36
N PRO A 304 -1.86 19.95 18.56
CA PRO A 304 -1.48 19.84 17.16
C PRO A 304 -1.77 21.11 16.35
N VAL A 305 -0.89 21.45 15.41
CA VAL A 305 -0.97 22.64 14.57
C VAL A 305 -1.21 22.23 13.12
N HIS A 306 -2.27 22.75 12.51
CA HIS A 306 -2.58 22.51 11.11
C HIS A 306 -1.51 23.11 10.20
N VAL A 307 -1.06 22.33 9.22
CA VAL A 307 -0.08 22.74 8.20
C VAL A 307 -0.77 22.66 6.85
N GLY A 308 -1.41 23.74 6.44
CA GLY A 308 -2.02 23.84 5.11
C GLY A 308 -0.98 23.93 3.99
N ARG A 309 -1.45 23.77 2.74
CA ARG A 309 -0.64 23.88 1.52
C ARG A 309 0.31 25.08 1.52
N ASP A 310 -0.17 26.28 1.84
CA ASP A 310 0.64 27.51 1.76
C ASP A 310 1.65 27.67 2.90
N ALA A 311 1.48 26.94 4.00
CA ALA A 311 2.45 26.91 5.10
C ALA A 311 3.63 25.97 4.82
N MET A 312 3.47 25.02 3.89
CA MET A 312 4.49 24.04 3.53
C MET A 312 5.20 24.45 2.24
N ARG A 313 6.53 24.55 2.29
CA ARG A 313 7.38 24.47 1.09
C ARG A 313 8.01 23.08 1.02
N LEU A 314 7.53 22.29 0.05
CA LEU A 314 8.09 20.99 -0.29
C LEU A 314 8.88 21.11 -1.60
N THR A 315 10.20 21.01 -1.52
CA THR A 315 11.10 21.08 -2.69
C THR A 315 11.69 19.71 -2.96
N VAL A 316 11.50 19.18 -4.17
CA VAL A 316 12.19 17.97 -4.62
C VAL A 316 13.65 18.33 -4.91
N LEU A 317 14.58 17.63 -4.25
CA LEU A 317 16.02 17.82 -4.38
C LEU A 317 16.69 16.75 -5.26
N ASP A 318 16.05 15.58 -5.42
CA ASP A 318 16.57 14.47 -6.23
C ASP A 318 15.42 13.55 -6.68
N THR A 319 15.67 12.77 -7.74
CA THR A 319 14.73 11.77 -8.26
C THR A 319 15.39 10.41 -8.47
N TRP A 320 14.59 9.35 -8.36
CA TRP A 320 14.95 7.98 -8.69
C TRP A 320 14.01 7.43 -9.75
N LYS A 321 14.59 6.85 -10.80
CA LYS A 321 13.83 6.21 -11.87
C LYS A 321 13.79 4.70 -11.65
N SER A 322 12.60 4.15 -11.54
CA SER A 322 12.43 2.70 -11.42
C SER A 322 12.89 2.00 -12.71
N PRO A 323 13.81 1.03 -12.62
CA PRO A 323 14.18 0.20 -13.75
C PRO A 323 13.06 -0.78 -14.14
N ARG A 324 12.08 -1.03 -13.25
CA ARG A 324 10.97 -1.96 -13.48
C ARG A 324 9.79 -1.30 -14.19
N SER A 325 9.37 -0.14 -13.71
CA SER A 325 8.19 0.56 -14.22
C SER A 325 8.52 1.65 -15.23
N GLY A 326 9.74 2.20 -15.16
CA GLY A 326 10.12 3.44 -15.85
C GLY A 326 9.58 4.71 -15.18
N GLY A 327 8.81 4.59 -14.09
CA GLY A 327 8.32 5.72 -13.29
C GLY A 327 9.47 6.48 -12.64
N GLU A 328 9.33 7.80 -12.57
CA GLU A 328 10.32 8.69 -11.97
C GLU A 328 9.74 9.28 -10.68
N TYR A 329 10.35 8.91 -9.56
CA TYR A 329 9.89 9.23 -8.22
C TYR A 329 10.81 10.26 -7.58
N PRO A 330 10.30 11.30 -6.91
CA PRO A 330 11.10 12.07 -6.00
C PRO A 330 11.79 11.17 -4.96
N SER A 331 13.08 11.39 -4.73
CA SER A 331 13.90 10.55 -3.84
C SER A 331 14.75 11.38 -2.89
N ARG A 332 14.48 12.68 -2.78
CA ARG A 332 15.00 13.55 -1.73
C ARG A 332 14.17 14.82 -1.70
N TRP A 333 13.82 15.28 -0.52
CA TRP A 333 12.99 16.47 -0.33
C TRP A 333 13.60 17.42 0.68
N ARG A 334 13.36 18.71 0.50
CA ARG A 334 13.46 19.71 1.56
C ARG A 334 12.04 20.12 1.97
N MET A 335 11.73 20.02 3.25
CA MET A 335 10.46 20.41 3.84
C MET A 335 10.67 21.60 4.76
N GLN A 336 9.98 22.71 4.50
CA GLN A 336 10.09 23.91 5.30
C GLN A 336 8.73 24.41 5.76
N VAL A 337 8.63 24.77 7.04
CA VAL A 337 7.47 25.43 7.65
C VAL A 337 7.96 26.59 8.51
N ASP A 338 7.91 27.80 7.97
CA ASP A 338 8.52 28.99 8.58
C ASP A 338 7.96 29.29 9.98
N ALA A 339 6.63 29.15 10.15
CA ALA A 339 5.96 29.39 11.43
C ALA A 339 6.41 28.42 12.55
N LEU A 340 6.97 27.27 12.19
CA LEU A 340 7.52 26.29 13.13
C LEU A 340 9.05 26.40 13.26
N GLY A 341 9.69 27.27 12.47
CA GLY A 341 11.14 27.31 12.31
C GLY A 341 11.70 25.97 11.83
N LEU A 342 10.93 25.21 11.06
CA LEU A 342 11.25 23.84 10.64
C LEU A 342 11.90 23.84 9.26
N ASP A 343 13.04 23.18 9.14
CA ASP A 343 13.74 22.94 7.87
C ASP A 343 14.36 21.54 7.89
N LEU A 344 13.78 20.61 7.14
CA LEU A 344 14.17 19.21 7.11
C LEU A 344 14.60 18.79 5.71
N THR A 345 15.66 18.01 5.64
CA THR A 345 15.97 17.16 4.48
C THR A 345 15.46 15.76 4.75
N VAL A 346 14.64 15.24 3.85
CA VAL A 346 14.08 13.88 3.89
C VAL A 346 14.74 13.06 2.81
N THR A 347 15.33 11.91 3.18
CA THR A 347 16.08 11.05 2.26
C THR A 347 15.69 9.58 2.45
N PRO A 348 15.31 8.85 1.39
CA PRO A 348 15.10 7.40 1.44
C PRO A 348 16.32 6.66 1.98
N ARG A 349 16.08 5.65 2.81
CA ARG A 349 17.15 4.77 3.29
C ARG A 349 17.60 3.78 2.21
N VAL A 350 16.70 3.48 1.28
CA VAL A 350 16.94 2.72 0.05
C VAL A 350 16.15 3.42 -1.07
N ALA A 351 16.76 3.60 -2.25
CA ALA A 351 16.08 4.28 -3.36
C ALA A 351 14.97 3.42 -3.98
N ASP A 352 15.24 2.12 -4.16
CA ASP A 352 14.30 1.18 -4.75
C ASP A 352 13.33 0.63 -3.69
N GLN A 353 12.21 1.34 -3.49
CA GLN A 353 11.10 0.93 -2.62
C GLN A 353 9.75 1.01 -3.37
N GLU A 354 9.78 0.79 -4.70
CA GLU A 354 8.57 0.70 -5.53
C GLU A 354 7.88 -0.66 -5.37
N LEU A 355 6.59 -0.66 -5.02
CA LEU A 355 5.74 -1.84 -4.97
C LEU A 355 5.35 -2.26 -6.39
N PRO A 356 5.76 -3.46 -6.86
CA PRO A 356 5.38 -3.98 -8.16
C PRO A 356 4.01 -4.70 -8.08
N VAL A 357 2.99 -4.01 -7.55
CA VAL A 357 1.66 -4.57 -7.26
C VAL A 357 0.60 -4.02 -8.22
N THR A 358 -0.68 -4.40 -8.04
CA THR A 358 -1.77 -4.07 -8.98
C THR A 358 -1.93 -2.57 -9.23
N VAL A 359 -1.84 -1.77 -8.15
CA VAL A 359 -1.71 -0.31 -8.21
C VAL A 359 -0.28 0.02 -7.82
N ARG A 360 0.43 0.84 -8.60
CA ARG A 360 1.86 1.09 -8.34
C ARG A 360 2.05 2.20 -7.32
N TYR A 361 2.83 1.89 -6.30
CA TYR A 361 3.22 2.79 -5.22
C TYR A 361 4.73 2.81 -5.09
N TRP A 362 5.28 3.88 -4.55
CA TRP A 362 6.57 3.84 -3.87
C TRP A 362 6.31 4.08 -2.39
N GLU A 363 6.76 3.19 -1.54
CA GLU A 363 6.49 3.20 -0.09
C GLU A 363 7.78 2.91 0.65
N GLY A 364 8.38 3.96 1.20
CA GLY A 364 9.76 3.84 1.64
C GLY A 364 10.07 4.45 2.99
N THR A 365 10.87 3.72 3.76
CA THR A 365 11.53 4.25 4.94
C THR A 365 12.47 5.39 4.55
N VAL A 366 12.38 6.49 5.29
CA VAL A 366 13.20 7.69 5.13
C VAL A 366 13.94 8.05 6.42
N GLY A 367 15.12 8.63 6.26
CA GLY A 367 15.84 9.36 7.31
C GLY A 367 15.61 10.86 7.21
N LEU A 368 15.69 11.55 8.35
CA LEU A 368 15.44 12.98 8.48
C LEU A 368 16.64 13.64 9.15
N GLU A 369 17.08 14.78 8.61
CA GLU A 369 18.09 15.65 9.20
C GLU A 369 17.72 17.10 8.93
N GLY A 370 17.95 18.00 9.88
CA GLY A 370 17.64 19.40 9.70
C GLY A 370 17.66 20.19 10.99
N THR A 371 16.88 21.28 11.03
CA THR A 371 16.74 22.11 12.23
C THR A 371 15.29 22.44 12.54
N ARG A 372 15.02 22.69 13.82
CA ARG A 372 13.77 23.27 14.31
C ARG A 372 14.11 24.41 15.27
N ALA A 373 13.61 25.60 14.98
CA ALA A 373 13.94 26.83 15.72
C ALA A 373 15.47 27.01 15.92
N GLY A 374 16.25 26.67 14.88
CA GLY A 374 17.72 26.74 14.89
C GLY A 374 18.43 25.60 15.63
N GLN A 375 17.72 24.67 16.27
CA GLN A 375 18.31 23.50 16.94
C GLN A 375 18.35 22.29 16.00
N PRO A 376 19.45 21.51 15.96
CA PRO A 376 19.53 20.30 15.15
C PRO A 376 18.45 19.29 15.54
N VAL A 377 17.78 18.71 14.54
CA VAL A 377 16.84 17.61 14.71
C VAL A 377 17.15 16.53 13.67
N SER A 378 16.97 15.28 14.08
CA SER A 378 17.05 14.12 13.19
C SER A 378 15.79 13.28 13.35
N GLY A 379 15.62 12.23 12.56
CA GLY A 379 14.48 11.35 12.74
C GLY A 379 14.35 10.29 11.68
N ARG A 380 13.22 9.60 11.72
CA ARG A 380 12.85 8.55 10.78
C ARG A 380 11.40 8.73 10.38
N GLY A 381 11.02 8.19 9.24
CA GLY A 381 9.65 8.28 8.76
C GLY A 381 9.35 7.30 7.65
N TYR A 382 8.20 7.50 7.03
CA TYR A 382 7.79 6.84 5.80
C TYR A 382 7.27 7.86 4.80
N VAL A 383 7.46 7.54 3.52
CA VAL A 383 6.90 8.31 2.41
C VAL A 383 6.19 7.37 1.46
N GLU A 384 4.95 7.72 1.10
CA GLU A 384 4.15 7.05 0.08
C GLU A 384 4.00 7.98 -1.14
N LEU A 385 4.28 7.46 -2.34
CA LEU A 385 4.17 8.19 -3.60
C LEU A 385 3.33 7.40 -4.59
N THR A 386 2.27 8.01 -5.10
CA THR A 386 1.33 7.38 -6.06
C THR A 386 1.31 8.14 -7.37
N GLY A 387 0.95 7.51 -8.50
CA GLY A 387 0.73 8.20 -9.77
C GLY A 387 1.97 8.52 -10.63
N TYR A 388 3.19 8.23 -10.15
CA TYR A 388 4.44 8.48 -10.90
C TYR A 388 4.76 7.43 -11.98
N ALA A 389 4.20 6.22 -11.87
CA ALA A 389 4.38 5.14 -12.83
C ALA A 389 3.15 4.88 -13.72
N ASP A 390 2.14 5.75 -13.64
CA ASP A 390 0.84 5.57 -14.32
C ASP A 390 0.87 5.98 -15.80
N THR A 391 1.99 6.52 -16.29
CA THR A 391 2.16 6.92 -17.69
C THR A 391 2.95 5.84 -18.44
N PRO A 392 2.40 5.21 -19.50
CA PRO A 392 3.20 4.32 -20.34
C PRO A 392 4.32 5.12 -21.01
N GLY A 393 5.57 4.68 -20.84
CA GLY A 393 6.70 5.21 -21.59
C GLY A 393 6.47 5.16 -23.10
N PRO A 394 7.16 5.99 -23.90
CA PRO A 394 6.92 6.09 -25.33
C PRO A 394 7.08 4.72 -25.99
N ARG A 395 5.99 4.22 -26.61
CA ARG A 395 6.03 2.99 -27.41
C ARG A 395 7.10 3.17 -28.48
N ARG A 396 8.16 2.36 -28.42
CA ARG A 396 9.13 2.25 -29.51
C ARG A 396 8.33 1.91 -30.77
N ARG A 397 8.27 2.84 -31.72
CA ARG A 397 7.74 2.56 -33.06
C ARG A 397 8.66 1.50 -33.65
N GLU A 398 8.23 0.24 -33.63
CA GLU A 398 8.83 -0.76 -34.49
C GLU A 398 8.61 -0.30 -35.93
N SER A 399 9.68 0.12 -36.58
CA SER A 399 9.70 0.38 -38.00
C SER A 399 9.40 -0.92 -38.72
N ARG A 400 8.15 -1.11 -39.16
CA ARG A 400 7.85 -2.09 -40.20
C ARG A 400 8.48 -1.60 -41.50
N THR A 401 9.72 -2.02 -41.74
CA THR A 401 10.30 -2.06 -43.07
C THR A 401 9.51 -3.09 -43.87
N ARG A 402 8.54 -2.63 -44.67
CA ARG A 402 7.97 -3.43 -45.77
C ARG A 402 9.02 -3.48 -46.87
N GLY A 403 9.80 -4.55 -46.91
CA GLY A 403 10.40 -5.04 -48.15
C GLY A 403 9.40 -5.99 -48.80
N THR A 404 8.94 -5.68 -50.00
CA THR A 404 8.21 -6.60 -50.88
C THR A 404 9.01 -6.65 -52.17
N PRO A 405 9.51 -7.81 -52.63
CA PRO A 405 10.04 -7.95 -53.97
C PRO A 405 8.89 -8.16 -54.98
N ASP A 406 9.09 -7.58 -56.16
CA ASP A 406 8.21 -7.58 -57.31
C ASP A 406 7.75 -8.98 -57.77
N VAL A 407 6.50 -9.06 -58.23
CA VAL A 407 6.04 -10.10 -59.16
C VAL A 407 5.44 -9.41 -60.37
N GLU A 408 6.27 -9.32 -61.41
CA GLU A 408 5.95 -8.91 -62.77
C GLU A 408 4.93 -9.91 -63.35
N THR A 409 3.73 -9.43 -63.69
CA THR A 409 2.73 -10.24 -64.41
C THR A 409 2.80 -9.90 -65.89
N THR A 410 3.37 -10.80 -66.68
CA THR A 410 3.40 -10.75 -68.14
C THR A 410 2.00 -11.08 -68.70
N GLN A 411 1.38 -10.11 -69.38
CA GLN A 411 0.24 -10.36 -70.27
C GLN A 411 0.75 -10.52 -71.71
N HIS A 412 0.44 -11.66 -72.34
CA HIS A 412 0.48 -11.83 -73.80
C HIS A 412 -0.93 -11.69 -74.38
N PRO A 413 -1.07 -11.14 -75.61
CA PRO A 413 -2.36 -10.83 -76.20
C PRO A 413 -2.92 -11.99 -77.02
N ARG A 414 -4.24 -12.14 -77.05
CA ARG A 414 -5.06 -12.41 -78.25
C ARG A 414 -6.49 -11.98 -78.00
#